data_AF-A0A1W2TJ13-F1
#
_entry.id   AF-A0A1W2TJ13-F1
#
_cell.length_a   1.000
_cell.length_b   1.000
_cell.length_c   1.000
_cell.angle_alpha   90.00
_cell.angle_beta   90.00
_cell.angle_gamma   90.00
#
_symmetry.space_group_name_H-M   'P 1'
#
loop_
_entity.id
_entity.type
_entity.pdbx_description
1 polymer ?
#
loop_
_entity_poly.entity_id
_entity_poly.type
_entity_poly.pdbx_seq_one_letter_code
_entity_poly.pdbx_strand_id
1 'polypeptide(L)'
;MSTPLPPWTIKGPRLAPFNGKLDNIQFKKVLSDDVVEISTGEIPHSRVFQVSIEGKVFALKVFNFFSIQEIWPVVIGKNHLLKKNVVRHHLDPFYAECRAFGLLVENKKDDKLAVRCYGYAFLPHAVEHQIKQQFGITDWNRKAEDEGSPLRAIVKDYIRWKTLRGRKSFKTMRKNLEEINYLGVYNMDIRRDNYLGGRLFDFSIAATVPHLSFWLRLQCRDRIIEDMEDDLACFDEMVEDAKEEEAQSVPNQSLSWKQRTRAGAKLQES
;
A
#
# COMPACT_ATOMS: atom_id res chain seq x y z
N MET A 1 26.69 -8.57 -3.41
CA MET A 1 25.64 -7.62 -3.87
C MET A 1 24.30 -8.31 -3.73
N SER A 2 23.29 -7.64 -3.16
CA SER A 2 21.94 -8.20 -3.02
C SER A 2 21.30 -8.39 -4.40
N THR A 3 20.61 -9.52 -4.63
CA THR A 3 20.00 -9.87 -5.91
C THR A 3 18.52 -9.49 -5.97
N PRO A 4 17.97 -9.06 -7.12
CA PRO A 4 16.56 -8.72 -7.26
C PRO A 4 15.61 -9.81 -6.70
N LEU A 5 14.50 -9.37 -6.09
CA LEU A 5 13.51 -10.25 -5.48
C LEU A 5 12.20 -10.26 -6.27
N PRO A 6 11.48 -11.40 -6.36
CA PRO A 6 11.82 -12.69 -5.77
C PRO A 6 12.98 -13.40 -6.52
N PRO A 7 13.56 -14.46 -5.94
CA PRO A 7 14.65 -15.22 -6.56
C PRO A 7 14.30 -15.73 -7.97
N TRP A 8 15.31 -15.99 -8.81
CA TRP A 8 15.14 -16.42 -10.21
C TRP A 8 14.31 -17.70 -10.39
N THR A 9 14.26 -18.56 -9.37
CA THR A 9 13.43 -19.77 -9.34
C THR A 9 11.93 -19.49 -9.28
N ILE A 10 11.55 -18.26 -8.92
CA ILE A 10 10.17 -17.76 -8.95
C ILE A 10 10.01 -16.95 -10.24
N LYS A 11 9.00 -17.31 -11.03
CA LYS A 11 8.68 -16.61 -12.28
C LYS A 11 7.99 -15.28 -11.97
N GLY A 12 8.28 -14.27 -12.79
CA GLY A 12 7.61 -12.98 -12.72
C GLY A 12 8.57 -11.81 -12.52
N PRO A 13 7.99 -10.61 -12.31
CA PRO A 13 8.74 -9.36 -12.16
C PRO A 13 9.60 -9.37 -10.91
N ARG A 14 10.69 -8.59 -10.93
CA ARG A 14 11.60 -8.48 -9.79
C ARG A 14 11.91 -7.04 -9.41
N LEU A 15 11.91 -6.77 -8.11
CA LEU A 15 12.34 -5.50 -7.55
C LEU A 15 13.82 -5.57 -7.18
N ALA A 16 14.59 -4.57 -7.63
CA ALA A 16 15.99 -4.42 -7.25
C ALA A 16 16.14 -3.96 -5.79
N PRO A 17 17.29 -4.23 -5.14
CA PRO A 17 17.57 -3.66 -3.83
C PRO A 17 17.67 -2.14 -3.91
N PHE A 18 17.27 -1.48 -2.83
CA PHE A 18 17.50 -0.06 -2.62
C PHE A 18 19.02 0.22 -2.58
N ASN A 19 19.46 1.22 -3.34
CA ASN A 19 20.88 1.52 -3.52
C ASN A 19 21.44 2.57 -2.53
N GLY A 20 20.62 3.10 -1.61
CA GLY A 20 21.07 4.08 -0.61
C GLY A 20 21.64 3.44 0.65
N LYS A 21 22.51 4.17 1.36
CA LYS A 21 23.12 3.69 2.61
C LYS A 21 22.17 3.85 3.80
N LEU A 22 21.86 2.74 4.45
CA LEU A 22 20.97 2.72 5.62
C LEU A 22 21.68 3.00 6.94
N ASP A 23 23.02 3.04 6.98
CA ASP A 23 23.80 3.19 8.21
C ASP A 23 23.48 4.47 8.99
N ASN A 24 23.10 5.54 8.29
CA ASN A 24 22.78 6.85 8.87
C ASN A 24 21.31 7.24 8.65
N ILE A 25 20.42 6.25 8.61
CA ILE A 25 18.98 6.53 8.49
C ILE A 25 18.47 7.32 9.69
N GLN A 26 17.70 8.37 9.40
CA GLN A 26 17.08 9.22 10.43
C GLN A 26 15.59 8.98 10.43
N PHE A 27 15.07 8.33 11.47
CA PHE A 27 13.63 8.21 11.65
C PHE A 27 13.03 9.51 12.17
N LYS A 28 11.99 10.02 11.48
CA LYS A 28 11.30 11.25 11.85
C LYS A 28 10.04 10.97 12.65
N LYS A 29 9.20 10.04 12.16
CA LYS A 29 7.96 9.61 12.83
C LYS A 29 7.42 8.32 12.22
N VAL A 30 6.52 7.67 12.96
CA VAL A 30 5.64 6.63 12.44
C VAL A 30 4.51 7.28 11.63
N LEU A 31 4.10 6.62 10.55
CA LEU A 31 3.03 7.04 9.64
C LEU A 31 1.83 6.09 9.66
N SER A 32 2.02 4.82 10.04
CA SER A 32 0.92 3.88 10.26
C SER A 32 0.21 4.20 11.57
N ASP A 33 -1.13 4.19 11.56
CA ASP A 33 -1.93 4.28 12.78
C ASP A 33 -2.07 2.88 13.40
N ASP A 34 -1.38 2.62 14.51
CA ASP A 34 -1.46 1.34 15.23
C ASP A 34 -2.85 1.10 15.88
N VAL A 35 -3.78 2.07 15.82
CA VAL A 35 -5.03 2.07 16.60
C VAL A 35 -6.12 1.18 15.98
N VAL A 36 -6.14 1.01 14.65
CA VAL A 36 -7.25 0.32 13.97
C VAL A 36 -7.10 -1.20 14.01
N GLU A 37 -5.89 -1.72 13.79
CA GLU A 37 -5.64 -3.17 13.67
C GLU A 37 -5.68 -3.92 15.01
N ILE A 38 -5.39 -3.25 16.14
CA ILE A 38 -5.49 -3.86 17.48
C ILE A 38 -6.95 -4.25 17.80
N SER A 39 -7.94 -3.57 17.20
CA SER A 39 -9.35 -3.82 17.48
C SER A 39 -9.93 -5.06 16.78
N THR A 40 -9.31 -5.52 15.68
CA THR A 40 -9.77 -6.70 14.91
C THR A 40 -9.03 -7.98 15.26
N GLY A 41 -7.90 -7.89 15.98
CA GLY A 41 -7.03 -9.02 16.27
C GLY A 41 -6.23 -9.51 15.05
N GLU A 42 -6.32 -8.80 13.93
CA GLU A 42 -5.52 -9.07 12.73
C GLU A 42 -4.12 -8.46 12.86
N ILE A 43 -3.12 -9.19 12.39
CA ILE A 43 -1.73 -8.76 12.47
C ILE A 43 -1.45 -7.81 11.29
N PRO A 44 -0.97 -6.57 11.53
CA PRO A 44 -0.56 -5.67 10.46
C PRO A 44 0.33 -6.35 9.44
N HIS A 45 0.19 -6.03 8.14
CA HIS A 45 1.22 -6.44 7.18
C HIS A 45 2.57 -5.75 7.44
N SER A 46 2.53 -4.52 7.95
CA SER A 46 3.72 -3.66 8.06
C SER A 46 3.49 -2.45 8.95
N ARG A 47 4.56 -1.76 9.28
CA ARG A 47 4.55 -0.39 9.80
C ARG A 47 5.29 0.55 8.87
N VAL A 48 4.81 1.77 8.75
CA VAL A 48 5.39 2.76 7.82
C VAL A 48 6.03 3.89 8.61
N PHE A 49 7.25 4.26 8.25
CA PHE A 49 7.99 5.34 8.88
C PHE A 49 8.32 6.43 7.87
N GLN A 50 8.22 7.69 8.31
CA GLN A 50 8.87 8.78 7.60
C GLN A 50 10.35 8.80 8.01
N VAL A 51 11.23 8.67 7.03
CA VAL A 51 12.68 8.62 7.25
C VAL A 51 13.42 9.64 6.40
N SER A 52 14.62 10.00 6.81
CA SER A 52 15.61 10.62 5.94
C SER A 52 16.75 9.66 5.68
N ILE A 53 17.09 9.44 4.42
CA ILE A 53 18.24 8.67 3.99
C ILE A 53 19.04 9.58 3.07
N GLU A 54 20.32 9.82 3.41
CA GLU A 54 21.22 10.68 2.62
C GLU A 54 20.62 12.07 2.30
N GLY A 55 19.94 12.68 3.28
CA GLY A 55 19.32 14.00 3.17
C GLY A 55 17.99 14.05 2.38
N LYS A 56 17.55 12.93 1.80
CA LYS A 56 16.24 12.83 1.11
C LYS A 56 15.20 12.18 2.03
N VAL A 57 13.95 12.59 1.89
CA VAL A 57 12.84 12.10 2.71
C VAL A 57 12.07 11.01 1.99
N PHE A 58 11.86 9.88 2.67
CA PHE A 58 11.18 8.70 2.13
C PHE A 58 10.11 8.19 3.11
N ALA A 59 9.22 7.36 2.57
CA ALA A 59 8.45 6.42 3.36
C ALA A 59 9.17 5.07 3.38
N LEU A 60 9.49 4.56 4.56
CA LEU A 60 10.06 3.22 4.77
C LEU A 60 8.96 2.32 5.32
N LYS A 61 8.48 1.38 4.50
CA LYS A 61 7.50 0.36 4.92
C LYS A 61 8.26 -0.87 5.40
N VAL A 62 8.14 -1.22 6.68
CA VAL A 62 8.82 -2.34 7.34
C VAL A 62 7.80 -3.42 7.63
N PHE A 63 8.02 -4.64 7.13
CA PHE A 63 7.03 -5.71 7.11
C PHE A 63 7.16 -6.61 8.33
N ASN A 64 6.00 -7.05 8.84
CA ASN A 64 5.95 -8.13 9.82
C ASN A 64 6.36 -9.46 9.17
N PHE A 65 6.73 -10.42 10.02
CA PHE A 65 6.92 -11.80 9.61
C PHE A 65 5.56 -12.51 9.57
N PHE A 66 5.42 -13.41 8.61
CA PHE A 66 4.28 -14.30 8.54
C PHE A 66 4.81 -15.70 8.30
N SER A 67 4.38 -16.65 9.13
CA SER A 67 4.62 -18.07 8.94
C SER A 67 3.91 -18.56 7.69
N ILE A 68 4.38 -19.68 7.13
CA ILE A 68 3.71 -20.30 5.98
C ILE A 68 2.25 -20.65 6.28
N GLN A 69 1.95 -21.01 7.53
CA GLN A 69 0.63 -21.39 8.00
C GLN A 69 -0.34 -20.19 7.99
N GLU A 70 0.12 -19.02 8.42
CA GLU A 70 -0.68 -17.78 8.42
C GLU A 70 -1.05 -17.33 7.00
N ILE A 71 -0.17 -17.53 6.02
CA ILE A 71 -0.41 -17.11 4.62
C ILE A 71 -0.88 -18.25 3.70
N TRP A 72 -1.10 -19.46 4.22
CA TRP A 72 -1.50 -20.57 3.38
C TRP A 72 -2.94 -20.37 2.89
N PRO A 73 -3.20 -20.36 1.57
CA PRO A 73 -4.54 -20.09 1.07
C PRO A 73 -5.46 -21.27 1.35
N VAL A 74 -6.72 -20.98 1.69
CA VAL A 74 -7.74 -22.00 1.89
C VAL A 74 -8.16 -22.55 0.54
N VAL A 75 -7.66 -23.75 0.18
CA VAL A 75 -8.02 -24.45 -1.06
C VAL A 75 -8.52 -25.86 -0.79
N ILE A 76 -9.82 -26.09 -1.00
CA ILE A 76 -10.48 -27.38 -0.70
C ILE A 76 -9.97 -28.47 -1.64
N GLY A 77 -9.42 -29.56 -1.08
CA GLY A 77 -8.95 -30.74 -1.82
C GLY A 77 -7.70 -30.52 -2.69
N LYS A 78 -7.13 -29.31 -2.70
CA LYS A 78 -6.10 -28.88 -3.67
C LYS A 78 -4.77 -28.48 -3.03
N ASN A 79 -4.62 -28.65 -1.72
CA ASN A 79 -3.39 -28.33 -0.98
C ASN A 79 -2.14 -28.99 -1.56
N HIS A 80 -2.26 -30.20 -2.12
CA HIS A 80 -1.16 -30.93 -2.76
C HIS A 80 -0.59 -30.24 -4.02
N LEU A 81 -1.31 -29.29 -4.61
CA LEU A 81 -0.86 -28.52 -5.77
C LEU A 81 0.01 -27.31 -5.39
N LEU A 82 0.04 -26.95 -4.11
CA LEU A 82 0.77 -25.81 -3.59
C LEU A 82 2.14 -26.23 -3.07
N LYS A 83 3.15 -25.41 -3.41
CA LYS A 83 4.50 -25.54 -2.86
C LYS A 83 4.76 -24.36 -1.93
N LYS A 84 5.37 -24.63 -0.76
CA LYS A 84 5.67 -23.59 0.25
C LYS A 84 6.40 -22.39 -0.34
N ASN A 85 7.37 -22.63 -1.23
CA ASN A 85 8.12 -21.54 -1.87
C ASN A 85 7.25 -20.67 -2.79
N VAL A 86 6.28 -21.25 -3.51
CA VAL A 86 5.34 -20.46 -4.33
C VAL A 86 4.44 -19.63 -3.44
N VAL A 87 3.81 -20.27 -2.43
CA VAL A 87 2.95 -19.60 -1.45
C VAL A 87 3.69 -18.42 -0.81
N ARG A 88 4.91 -18.65 -0.31
CA ARG A 88 5.75 -17.61 0.28
C ARG A 88 5.97 -16.43 -0.66
N HIS A 89 6.37 -16.65 -1.90
CA HIS A 89 6.73 -15.53 -2.78
C HIS A 89 5.52 -14.86 -3.46
N HIS A 90 4.34 -15.44 -3.34
CA HIS A 90 3.10 -14.91 -3.93
C HIS A 90 2.23 -14.21 -2.87
N LEU A 91 2.13 -14.76 -1.66
CA LEU A 91 1.18 -14.31 -0.64
C LEU A 91 1.81 -13.65 0.59
N ASP A 92 3.13 -13.80 0.80
CA ASP A 92 3.79 -13.03 1.86
C ASP A 92 3.76 -11.54 1.48
N PRO A 93 3.28 -10.66 2.37
CA PRO A 93 3.05 -9.25 2.03
C PRO A 93 4.25 -8.51 1.46
N PHE A 94 5.45 -8.81 1.95
CA PHE A 94 6.68 -8.21 1.46
C PHE A 94 6.97 -8.64 0.01
N TYR A 95 6.81 -9.93 -0.31
CA TYR A 95 7.09 -10.45 -1.64
C TYR A 95 6.00 -10.07 -2.65
N ALA A 96 4.73 -10.04 -2.25
CA ALA A 96 3.63 -9.56 -3.09
C ALA A 96 3.90 -8.12 -3.56
N GLU A 97 4.26 -7.24 -2.63
CA GLU A 97 4.54 -5.84 -2.92
C GLU A 97 5.83 -5.66 -3.75
N CYS A 98 6.87 -6.47 -3.48
CA CYS A 98 8.07 -6.51 -4.34
C CYS A 98 7.72 -6.87 -5.78
N ARG A 99 6.83 -7.85 -6.01
CA ARG A 99 6.45 -8.26 -7.37
C ARG A 99 5.65 -7.18 -8.08
N ALA A 100 4.69 -6.55 -7.40
CA ALA A 100 3.89 -5.46 -7.96
C ALA A 100 4.78 -4.27 -8.38
N PHE A 101 5.62 -3.77 -7.47
CA PHE A 101 6.53 -2.68 -7.80
C PHE A 101 7.63 -3.09 -8.77
N GLY A 102 8.10 -4.34 -8.72
CA GLY A 102 9.02 -4.88 -9.72
C GLY A 102 8.49 -4.67 -11.13
N LEU A 103 7.21 -5.00 -11.38
CA LEU A 103 6.62 -4.85 -12.70
C LEU A 103 6.44 -3.38 -13.09
N LEU A 104 6.01 -2.53 -12.16
CA LEU A 104 5.84 -1.10 -12.41
C LEU A 104 7.18 -0.43 -12.71
N VAL A 105 8.25 -0.79 -12.01
CA VAL A 105 9.62 -0.27 -12.22
C VAL A 105 10.20 -0.77 -13.54
N GLU A 106 10.06 -2.07 -13.86
CA GLU A 106 10.49 -2.65 -15.14
C GLU A 106 9.83 -1.92 -16.33
N ASN A 107 8.58 -1.48 -16.17
CA ASN A 107 7.85 -0.71 -17.18
C ASN A 107 8.02 0.82 -17.08
N LYS A 108 8.78 1.33 -16.09
CA LYS A 108 8.98 2.77 -15.82
C LYS A 108 7.65 3.52 -15.59
N LYS A 109 6.77 2.94 -14.78
CA LYS A 109 5.41 3.41 -14.50
C LYS A 109 5.13 3.67 -13.02
N ASP A 110 6.08 3.37 -12.13
CA ASP A 110 5.91 3.46 -10.68
C ASP A 110 5.71 4.91 -10.18
N ASP A 111 6.21 5.91 -10.90
CA ASP A 111 5.98 7.32 -10.56
C ASP A 111 4.61 7.85 -11.05
N LYS A 112 4.15 7.37 -12.21
CA LYS A 112 2.89 7.78 -12.84
C LYS A 112 1.69 7.09 -12.20
N LEU A 113 1.73 5.76 -12.14
CA LEU A 113 0.58 4.92 -11.80
C LEU A 113 0.41 4.74 -10.29
N ALA A 114 1.52 4.65 -9.57
CA ALA A 114 1.56 4.43 -8.13
C ALA A 114 2.44 5.47 -7.43
N VAL A 115 2.79 5.22 -6.17
CA VAL A 115 3.92 5.86 -5.48
C VAL A 115 5.25 5.36 -6.04
N ARG A 116 6.25 6.23 -6.17
CA ARG A 116 7.56 5.85 -6.70
C ARG A 116 8.23 4.87 -5.73
N CYS A 117 8.79 3.79 -6.27
CA CYS A 117 9.48 2.77 -5.50
C CYS A 117 10.98 2.81 -5.80
N TYR A 118 11.79 2.81 -4.75
CA TYR A 118 13.25 2.89 -4.87
C TYR A 118 13.94 1.54 -4.65
N GLY A 119 13.19 0.50 -4.30
CA GLY A 119 13.69 -0.85 -4.07
C GLY A 119 13.42 -1.37 -2.67
N TYR A 120 13.76 -2.64 -2.47
CA TYR A 120 13.64 -3.31 -1.17
C TYR A 120 14.94 -3.20 -0.36
N ALA A 121 14.85 -3.38 0.95
CA ALA A 121 16.02 -3.48 1.82
C ALA A 121 15.82 -4.52 2.91
N PHE A 122 16.92 -5.15 3.32
CA PHE A 122 17.01 -5.87 4.58
C PHE A 122 17.66 -4.92 5.58
N LEU A 123 16.98 -4.65 6.69
CA LEU A 123 17.44 -3.66 7.66
C LEU A 123 18.58 -4.26 8.50
N PRO A 124 19.70 -3.54 8.66
CA PRO A 124 20.73 -3.92 9.63
C PRO A 124 20.17 -3.96 11.05
N HIS A 125 20.72 -4.82 11.91
CA HIS A 125 20.30 -4.90 13.32
C HIS A 125 20.40 -3.56 14.07
N ALA A 126 21.37 -2.71 13.71
CA ALA A 126 21.47 -1.36 14.28
C ALA A 126 20.23 -0.50 13.98
N VAL A 127 19.67 -0.63 12.77
CA VAL A 127 18.45 0.08 12.35
C VAL A 127 17.22 -0.49 13.07
N GLU A 128 17.10 -1.82 13.18
CA GLU A 128 16.04 -2.47 13.98
C GLU A 128 16.10 -2.03 15.46
N HIS A 129 17.30 -1.99 16.04
CA HIS A 129 17.50 -1.49 17.40
C HIS A 129 17.11 -0.01 17.54
N GLN A 130 17.41 0.83 16.53
CA GLN A 130 16.98 2.23 16.53
C GLN A 130 15.46 2.36 16.53
N ILE A 131 14.73 1.55 15.74
CA ILE A 131 13.26 1.54 15.75
C ILE A 131 12.73 1.19 17.15
N LYS A 132 13.29 0.17 17.79
CA LYS A 132 12.95 -0.22 19.17
C LYS A 132 13.17 0.93 20.16
N GLN A 133 14.33 1.59 20.11
CA GLN A 133 14.66 2.66 21.05
C GLN A 133 13.79 3.90 20.86
N GLN A 134 13.50 4.28 19.61
CA GLN A 134 12.78 5.52 19.32
C GLN A 134 11.26 5.38 19.41
N PHE A 135 10.71 4.20 19.08
CA PHE A 135 9.27 4.00 18.97
C PHE A 135 8.72 2.89 19.87
N GLY A 136 9.57 2.14 20.60
CA GLY A 136 9.14 1.03 21.45
C GLY A 136 8.64 -0.20 20.68
N ILE A 137 8.74 -0.20 19.35
CA ILE A 137 8.21 -1.27 18.50
C ILE A 137 9.18 -2.46 18.52
N THR A 138 8.69 -3.60 19.01
CA THR A 138 9.44 -4.86 19.10
C THR A 138 8.69 -6.05 18.51
N ASP A 139 7.37 -5.99 18.51
CA ASP A 139 6.52 -7.04 17.95
C ASP A 139 6.41 -6.91 16.43
N TRP A 140 7.25 -7.68 15.74
CA TRP A 140 7.25 -7.83 14.30
C TRP A 140 6.60 -9.14 13.84
N ASN A 141 5.80 -9.77 14.71
CA ASN A 141 5.29 -11.14 14.54
C ASN A 141 6.39 -12.19 14.25
N ARG A 142 7.61 -11.93 14.73
CA ARG A 142 8.76 -12.83 14.54
C ARG A 142 8.51 -14.15 15.26
N LYS A 143 8.55 -15.28 14.55
CA LYS A 143 8.48 -16.62 15.14
C LYS A 143 9.89 -17.22 15.31
N ALA A 144 9.98 -18.39 15.95
CA ALA A 144 11.26 -19.09 16.12
C ALA A 144 11.97 -19.39 14.79
N GLU A 145 11.21 -19.64 13.72
CA GLU A 145 11.75 -19.85 12.36
C GLU A 145 12.36 -18.59 11.73
N ASP A 146 12.02 -17.40 12.25
CA ASP A 146 12.50 -16.10 11.76
C ASP A 146 13.67 -15.57 12.61
N GLU A 147 14.13 -16.31 13.63
CA GLU A 147 15.20 -15.85 14.51
C GLU A 147 16.47 -15.53 13.72
N GLY A 148 17.09 -14.38 14.01
CA GLY A 148 18.26 -13.88 13.28
C GLY A 148 17.97 -13.30 11.89
N SER A 149 16.77 -13.45 11.33
CA SER A 149 16.43 -12.85 10.03
C SER A 149 16.35 -11.32 10.12
N PRO A 150 16.88 -10.55 9.16
CA PRO A 150 16.73 -9.10 9.18
C PRO A 150 15.27 -8.69 8.90
N LEU A 151 14.83 -7.56 9.46
CA LEU A 151 13.57 -6.97 9.05
C LEU A 151 13.60 -6.61 7.56
N ARG A 152 12.47 -6.79 6.90
CA ARG A 152 12.30 -6.57 5.47
C ARG A 152 11.58 -5.26 5.25
N ALA A 153 12.05 -4.45 4.31
CA ALA A 153 11.48 -3.14 4.06
C ALA A 153 11.44 -2.77 2.57
N ILE A 154 10.59 -1.81 2.22
CA ILE A 154 10.55 -1.18 0.90
C ILE A 154 10.63 0.34 1.06
N VAL A 155 11.49 0.97 0.27
CA VAL A 155 11.71 2.42 0.27
C VAL A 155 10.89 3.07 -0.84
N LYS A 156 10.05 4.04 -0.49
CA LYS A 156 9.13 4.72 -1.41
C LYS A 156 9.20 6.23 -1.26
N ASP A 157 8.69 6.95 -2.26
CA ASP A 157 8.41 8.38 -2.13
C ASP A 157 7.58 8.66 -0.87
N TYR A 158 7.98 9.68 -0.11
CA TYR A 158 7.12 10.21 0.95
C TYR A 158 6.01 11.07 0.34
N ILE A 159 4.75 10.63 0.48
CA ILE A 159 3.59 11.38 0.04
C ILE A 159 3.22 12.42 1.11
N ARG A 160 3.32 13.71 0.76
CA ARG A 160 3.04 14.82 1.69
C ARG A 160 1.54 15.11 1.88
N TRP A 161 0.72 14.70 0.92
CA TRP A 161 -0.74 14.84 1.01
C TRP A 161 -1.29 13.87 2.06
N LYS A 162 -2.27 14.34 2.83
CA LYS A 162 -3.04 13.52 3.78
C LYS A 162 -4.43 13.14 3.27
N THR A 163 -4.85 13.73 2.16
CA THR A 163 -6.17 13.55 1.57
C THR A 163 -6.13 12.46 0.51
N LEU A 164 -7.27 11.79 0.31
CA LEU A 164 -7.49 10.79 -0.75
C LEU A 164 -7.02 11.30 -2.11
N ARG A 165 -7.46 12.52 -2.46
CA ARG A 165 -7.06 13.22 -3.69
C ARG A 165 -6.08 14.35 -3.40
N GLY A 166 -5.12 14.50 -4.30
CA GLY A 166 -4.27 15.67 -4.41
C GLY A 166 -4.75 16.49 -5.61
N ARG A 167 -3.87 16.65 -6.60
CA ARG A 167 -4.22 17.29 -7.89
C ARG A 167 -4.82 16.33 -8.92
N LYS A 168 -4.81 15.01 -8.66
CA LYS A 168 -5.34 14.00 -9.57
C LYS A 168 -6.86 13.90 -9.41
N SER A 169 -7.58 13.91 -10.54
CA SER A 169 -9.03 13.64 -10.57
C SER A 169 -9.31 12.15 -10.35
N PHE A 170 -10.52 11.80 -9.90
CA PHE A 170 -10.95 10.39 -9.82
C PHE A 170 -10.89 9.69 -11.18
N LYS A 171 -11.24 10.39 -12.27
CA LYS A 171 -11.09 9.88 -13.65
C LYS A 171 -9.63 9.52 -13.97
N THR A 172 -8.67 10.32 -13.52
CA THR A 172 -7.23 10.03 -13.70
C THR A 172 -6.78 8.85 -12.84
N MET A 173 -7.27 8.76 -11.60
CA MET A 173 -6.96 7.66 -10.70
C MET A 173 -7.50 6.33 -11.24
N ARG A 174 -8.76 6.28 -11.70
CA ARG A 174 -9.36 5.11 -12.33
C ARG A 174 -8.57 4.64 -13.55
N LYS A 175 -8.21 5.57 -14.44
CA LYS A 175 -7.34 5.27 -15.60
C LYS A 175 -5.97 4.71 -15.21
N ASN A 176 -5.40 5.19 -14.12
CA ASN A 176 -4.13 4.63 -13.63
C ASN A 176 -4.34 3.20 -13.12
N LEU A 177 -5.44 2.92 -12.43
CA LEU A 177 -5.78 1.57 -11.96
C LEU A 177 -6.07 0.61 -13.12
N GLU A 178 -6.79 1.06 -14.15
CA GLU A 178 -6.97 0.32 -15.41
C GLU A 178 -5.61 -0.03 -16.05
N GLU A 179 -4.67 0.93 -16.08
CA GLU A 179 -3.32 0.71 -16.63
C GLU A 179 -2.50 -0.26 -15.76
N ILE A 180 -2.68 -0.24 -14.43
CA ILE A 180 -2.07 -1.19 -13.49
C ILE A 180 -2.62 -2.62 -13.75
N ASN A 181 -3.93 -2.78 -13.86
CA ASN A 181 -4.58 -4.06 -14.14
C ASN A 181 -4.20 -4.58 -15.53
N TYR A 182 -4.09 -3.70 -16.53
CA TYR A 182 -3.62 -4.06 -17.87
C TYR A 182 -2.18 -4.59 -17.88
N LEU A 183 -1.31 -4.08 -17.00
CA LEU A 183 0.04 -4.62 -16.82
C LEU A 183 0.05 -5.99 -16.13
N GLY A 184 -1.07 -6.43 -15.55
CA GLY A 184 -1.19 -7.70 -14.83
C GLY A 184 -0.86 -7.59 -13.35
N VAL A 185 -0.98 -6.41 -12.75
CA VAL A 185 -0.98 -6.21 -11.29
C VAL A 185 -2.43 -5.96 -10.89
N TYR A 186 -2.97 -6.80 -10.02
CA TYR A 186 -4.27 -6.58 -9.38
C TYR A 186 -4.01 -6.29 -7.91
N ASN A 187 -4.49 -5.16 -7.40
CA ASN A 187 -4.18 -4.67 -6.06
C ASN A 187 -4.83 -5.52 -4.97
N MET A 188 -6.06 -5.99 -5.22
CA MET A 188 -6.89 -6.80 -4.33
C MET A 188 -7.29 -6.10 -3.01
N ASP A 189 -6.98 -4.81 -2.85
CA ASP A 189 -7.26 -4.01 -1.64
C ASP A 189 -7.55 -2.55 -1.98
N ILE A 190 -8.37 -2.31 -3.00
CA ILE A 190 -8.69 -0.94 -3.38
C ILE A 190 -9.63 -0.33 -2.34
N ARG A 191 -9.06 0.56 -1.52
CA ARG A 191 -9.78 1.32 -0.49
C ARG A 191 -9.13 2.68 -0.28
N ARG A 192 -9.88 3.59 0.35
CA ARG A 192 -9.45 4.98 0.61
C ARG A 192 -8.07 5.06 1.26
N ASP A 193 -7.83 4.23 2.27
CA ASP A 193 -6.61 4.28 3.08
C ASP A 193 -5.35 3.91 2.29
N ASN A 194 -5.50 3.22 1.16
CA ASN A 194 -4.39 2.85 0.28
C ASN A 194 -4.05 3.94 -0.76
N TYR A 195 -4.73 5.09 -0.70
CA TYR A 195 -4.47 6.26 -1.54
C TYR A 195 -4.10 7.51 -0.73
N LEU A 196 -3.05 8.19 -1.17
CA LEU A 196 -2.72 9.54 -0.71
C LEU A 196 -2.38 10.43 -1.92
N GLY A 197 -2.99 11.62 -1.97
CA GLY A 197 -2.74 12.57 -3.06
C GLY A 197 -3.15 12.04 -4.45
N GLY A 198 -4.05 11.05 -4.50
CA GLY A 198 -4.44 10.32 -5.70
C GLY A 198 -3.40 9.34 -6.22
N ARG A 199 -2.46 8.90 -5.38
CA ARG A 199 -1.48 7.85 -5.69
C ARG A 199 -1.77 6.62 -4.83
N LEU A 200 -1.90 5.47 -5.49
CA LEU A 200 -1.95 4.16 -4.85
C LEU A 200 -0.56 3.84 -4.31
N PHE A 201 -0.46 3.42 -3.04
CA PHE A 201 0.84 3.21 -2.41
C PHE A 201 1.01 1.86 -1.72
N ASP A 202 -0.04 1.09 -1.50
CA ASP A 202 0.00 -0.21 -0.84
C ASP A 202 -0.30 -1.33 -1.84
N PHE A 203 0.60 -2.31 -1.97
CA PHE A 203 0.41 -3.52 -2.76
C PHE A 203 0.70 -4.79 -1.94
N SER A 204 0.52 -4.73 -0.63
CA SER A 204 0.85 -5.83 0.28
C SER A 204 0.05 -7.11 0.04
N ILE A 205 -1.11 -7.04 -0.61
CA ILE A 205 -1.87 -8.25 -1.01
C ILE A 205 -2.08 -8.38 -2.52
N ALA A 206 -1.31 -7.61 -3.30
CA ALA A 206 -1.49 -7.56 -4.75
C ALA A 206 -1.16 -8.89 -5.43
N ALA A 207 -2.06 -9.35 -6.29
CA ALA A 207 -1.86 -10.49 -7.16
C ALA A 207 -1.19 -10.03 -8.47
N THR A 208 0.13 -10.24 -8.58
CA THR A 208 0.89 -9.91 -9.80
C THR A 208 1.12 -11.14 -10.68
N VAL A 209 0.79 -11.07 -11.97
CA VAL A 209 0.96 -12.17 -12.94
C VAL A 209 2.45 -12.48 -13.15
N PRO A 210 2.86 -13.77 -13.15
CA PRO A 210 2.05 -14.96 -12.88
C PRO A 210 1.76 -15.11 -11.38
N HIS A 211 0.49 -15.24 -10.98
CA HIS A 211 0.09 -15.41 -9.57
C HIS A 211 -0.62 -16.74 -9.33
N LEU A 212 -0.62 -17.23 -8.08
CA LEU A 212 -1.29 -18.49 -7.76
C LEU A 212 -2.83 -18.35 -7.77
N SER A 213 -3.35 -17.15 -7.48
CA SER A 213 -4.80 -16.88 -7.53
C SER A 213 -5.36 -17.10 -8.92
N PHE A 214 -4.55 -16.91 -9.97
CA PHE A 214 -4.95 -17.06 -11.37
C PHE A 214 -4.70 -18.46 -11.94
N TRP A 215 -4.43 -19.46 -11.09
CA TRP A 215 -4.26 -20.84 -11.55
C TRP A 215 -5.61 -21.53 -11.67
N LEU A 216 -6.03 -21.88 -12.90
CA LEU A 216 -7.27 -22.63 -13.18
C LEU A 216 -7.36 -24.00 -12.48
N ARG A 217 -6.22 -24.56 -12.08
CA ARG A 217 -6.20 -25.79 -11.26
C ARG A 217 -6.62 -25.52 -9.81
N LEU A 218 -6.43 -24.31 -9.30
CA LEU A 218 -6.80 -23.91 -7.93
C LEU A 218 -8.23 -23.37 -7.88
N GLN A 219 -8.58 -22.46 -8.78
CA GLN A 219 -9.88 -21.77 -8.79
C GLN A 219 -10.57 -21.87 -10.16
N CYS A 220 -11.90 -21.72 -10.18
CA CYS A 220 -12.65 -21.69 -11.44
C CYS A 220 -12.37 -20.38 -12.20
N ARG A 221 -12.65 -20.40 -13.50
CA ARG A 221 -12.42 -19.25 -14.38
C ARG A 221 -13.24 -18.03 -13.97
N ASP A 222 -14.50 -18.24 -13.60
CA ASP A 222 -15.40 -17.14 -13.24
C ASP A 222 -14.91 -16.42 -12.00
N ARG A 223 -14.45 -17.16 -10.98
CA ARG A 223 -13.87 -16.55 -9.78
C ARG A 223 -12.60 -15.75 -10.05
N ILE A 224 -11.76 -16.23 -10.95
CA ILE A 224 -10.55 -15.49 -11.38
C ILE A 224 -10.94 -14.19 -12.08
N ILE A 225 -11.98 -14.21 -12.91
CA ILE A 225 -12.47 -13.00 -13.60
C ILE A 225 -13.05 -12.02 -12.58
N GLU A 226 -13.87 -12.49 -11.64
CA GLU A 226 -14.40 -11.67 -10.53
C GLU A 226 -13.26 -10.98 -9.78
N ASP A 227 -12.26 -11.74 -9.30
CA ASP A 227 -11.11 -11.20 -8.58
C ASP A 227 -10.32 -10.17 -9.42
N MET A 228 -10.26 -10.31 -10.75
CA MET A 228 -9.56 -9.39 -11.65
C MET A 228 -10.35 -8.10 -11.94
N GLU A 229 -11.67 -8.13 -11.78
CA GLU A 229 -12.57 -6.99 -11.99
C GLU A 229 -12.84 -6.20 -10.69
N ASP A 230 -12.66 -6.85 -9.54
CA ASP A 230 -12.97 -6.33 -8.20
C ASP A 230 -12.30 -4.98 -7.89
N ASP A 231 -11.03 -4.81 -8.25
CA ASP A 231 -10.29 -3.56 -8.05
C ASP A 231 -11.03 -2.33 -8.61
N LEU A 232 -11.62 -2.45 -9.81
CA LEU A 232 -12.32 -1.33 -10.44
C LEU A 232 -13.69 -1.10 -9.80
N ALA A 233 -14.37 -2.15 -9.36
CA ALA A 233 -15.63 -2.04 -8.64
C ALA A 233 -15.43 -1.35 -7.29
N CYS A 234 -14.45 -1.80 -6.49
CA CYS A 234 -14.08 -1.17 -5.23
C CYS A 234 -13.61 0.28 -5.42
N PHE A 235 -12.92 0.59 -6.53
CA PHE A 235 -12.55 1.96 -6.84
C PHE A 235 -13.78 2.84 -7.06
N ASP A 236 -14.75 2.36 -7.84
CA ASP A 236 -15.96 3.12 -8.15
C ASP A 236 -16.82 3.35 -6.88
N GLU A 237 -16.94 2.34 -6.00
CA GLU A 237 -17.59 2.47 -4.68
C GLU A 237 -16.89 3.52 -3.80
N MET A 238 -15.57 3.41 -3.63
CA MET A 238 -14.76 4.38 -2.88
C MET A 238 -14.95 5.82 -3.39
N VAL A 239 -15.15 6.00 -4.70
CA VAL A 239 -15.38 7.31 -5.31
C VAL A 239 -16.76 7.87 -4.96
N GLU A 240 -17.80 7.04 -4.95
CA GLU A 240 -19.14 7.47 -4.55
C GLU A 240 -19.15 7.88 -3.08
N ASP A 241 -18.59 7.07 -2.18
CA ASP A 241 -18.47 7.40 -0.75
C ASP A 241 -17.75 8.75 -0.53
N ALA A 242 -16.65 8.97 -1.27
CA ALA A 242 -15.89 10.21 -1.18
C ALA A 242 -16.67 11.43 -1.67
N LYS A 243 -17.54 11.28 -2.68
CA LYS A 243 -18.40 12.38 -3.14
C LYS A 243 -19.52 12.66 -2.16
N GLU A 244 -20.09 11.64 -1.54
CA GLU A 244 -21.14 11.79 -0.54
C GLU A 244 -20.62 12.54 0.69
N GLU A 245 -19.45 12.15 1.21
CA GLU A 245 -18.77 12.87 2.29
C GLU A 245 -18.46 14.32 1.91
N GLU A 246 -17.95 14.57 0.70
CA GLU A 246 -17.69 15.91 0.20
C GLU A 246 -18.98 16.75 0.18
N ALA A 247 -20.11 16.18 -0.27
CA ALA A 247 -21.41 16.84 -0.30
C ALA A 247 -21.97 17.13 1.10
N GLN A 248 -21.79 16.22 2.07
CA GLN A 248 -22.22 16.39 3.45
C GLN A 248 -21.35 17.39 4.23
N SER A 249 -20.06 17.49 3.88
CA SER A 249 -19.10 18.38 4.52
C SER A 249 -19.25 19.86 4.15
N VAL A 250 -20.02 20.19 3.10
CA VAL A 250 -20.35 21.58 2.75
C VAL A 250 -21.42 22.09 3.72
N PRO A 251 -21.11 23.02 4.65
CA PRO A 251 -22.13 23.61 5.48
C PRO A 251 -23.05 24.46 4.61
N ASN A 252 -24.30 24.56 5.04
CA ASN A 252 -25.38 25.40 4.55
C ASN A 252 -25.04 26.92 4.54
N GLN A 253 -23.97 27.34 3.86
CA GLN A 253 -23.48 28.72 3.77
C GLN A 253 -24.05 29.48 2.56
N SER A 254 -24.98 28.89 1.80
CA SER A 254 -25.61 29.55 0.66
C SER A 254 -26.92 30.30 0.98
N LEU A 255 -27.46 30.20 2.21
CA LEU A 255 -28.71 30.89 2.58
C LEU A 255 -28.53 32.25 3.29
N SER A 256 -27.32 32.64 3.68
CA SER A 256 -27.11 33.86 4.50
C SER A 256 -26.84 35.16 3.73
N TRP A 257 -26.56 35.13 2.42
CA TRP A 257 -26.22 36.36 1.69
C TRP A 257 -27.43 37.14 1.13
N LYS A 258 -28.60 36.50 1.02
CA LYS A 258 -29.82 37.13 0.46
C LYS A 258 -30.69 37.87 1.49
N GLN A 259 -30.33 37.90 2.77
CA GLN A 259 -31.10 38.57 3.82
C GLN A 259 -30.47 39.87 4.38
N ARG A 260 -29.36 40.36 3.82
CA ARG A 260 -28.66 41.56 4.32
C ARG A 260 -28.83 42.86 3.52
N THR A 261 -29.73 42.95 2.54
CA THR A 261 -29.88 44.17 1.71
C THR A 261 -31.23 44.89 1.76
N ARG A 262 -32.13 44.61 2.71
CA ARG A 262 -33.34 45.46 2.89
C ARG A 262 -33.77 45.58 4.36
N ALA A 263 -33.03 46.36 5.14
CA ALA A 263 -33.57 47.07 6.30
C ALA A 263 -32.58 48.17 6.71
N GLY A 264 -32.97 49.44 6.61
CA GLY A 264 -32.23 50.54 7.24
C GLY A 264 -31.82 51.71 6.34
N ALA A 265 -32.75 52.26 5.56
CA ALA A 265 -32.64 53.65 5.11
C ALA A 265 -33.68 54.49 5.87
N LYS A 266 -33.32 54.93 7.08
CA LYS A 266 -33.88 56.11 7.75
C LYS A 266 -32.80 56.69 8.65
N LEU A 267 -32.22 57.80 8.21
CA LEU A 267 -31.53 58.75 9.06
C LEU A 267 -32.32 60.06 8.96
N GLN A 268 -33.01 60.40 10.06
CA GLN A 268 -33.35 61.77 10.41
C GLN A 268 -32.21 62.25 11.31
N GLU A 269 -31.59 63.38 10.97
CA GLU A 269 -30.88 64.20 11.93
C GLU A 269 -31.51 65.59 11.94
N SER A 270 -31.71 66.06 13.17
CA SER A 270 -32.14 67.36 13.64
C SER A 270 -31.10 68.46 13.40
#